data_AF-A0A7C7NX26-F1
#
_entry.id   AF-A0A7C7NX26-F1
#
_cell.length_a   1.000
_cell.length_b   1.000
_cell.length_c   1.000
_cell.angle_alpha   90.00
_cell.angle_beta   90.00
_cell.angle_gamma   90.00
#
_symmetry.space_group_name_H-M   'P 1'
#
loop_
_entity.id
_entity.type
_entity.pdbx_description
1 polymer ?
#
loop_
_entity_poly.entity_id
_entity_poly.type
_entity_poly.pdbx_seq_one_letter_code
_entity_poly.pdbx_strand_id
1 'polypeptide(L)' 'MTINESIESVRKSFRTDLDSFPSDPREIDSLRSVYFGRKGLIAGLYISLADLPNNEKPEAGQSINNFKKKLQTDFDAKA' A
#
# COMPACT_ATOMS: atom_id res chain seq x y z
N MET A 1 15.59 1.04 -7.40
CA MET A 1 14.15 0.75 -7.50
C MET A 1 13.44 2.09 -7.48
N THR A 2 12.65 2.37 -8.51
CA THR A 2 11.86 3.60 -8.59
C THR A 2 10.64 3.52 -7.66
N ILE A 3 9.99 4.66 -7.41
CA ILE A 3 8.74 4.67 -6.63
C ILE A 3 7.65 3.84 -7.31
N ASN A 4 7.60 3.86 -8.64
CA ASN A 4 6.64 3.07 -9.43
C ASN A 4 6.87 1.57 -9.29
N GLU A 5 8.13 1.11 -9.33
CA GLU A 5 8.45 -0.30 -9.08
C GLU A 5 8.06 -0.73 -7.65
N SER A 6 8.25 0.16 -6.67
CA SER A 6 7.88 -0.10 -5.28
C SER A 6 6.35 -0.21 -5.13
N ILE A 7 5.60 0.70 -5.76
CA ILE A 7 4.13 0.66 -5.81
C ILE A 7 3.65 -0.65 -6.45
N GLU A 8 4.22 -1.05 -7.60
CA GLU A 8 3.85 -2.30 -8.28
C GLU A 8 4.18 -3.53 -7.43
N SER A 9 5.28 -3.51 -6.68
CA SER A 9 5.62 -4.60 -5.76
C SER A 9 4.57 -4.73 -4.66
N VAL A 10 4.19 -3.63 -4.01
CA VAL A 10 3.14 -3.64 -2.97
C VAL A 10 1.80 -4.07 -3.56
N ARG A 11 1.48 -3.64 -4.79
CA ARG A 11 0.26 -4.04 -5.49
C ARG A 11 0.19 -5.54 -5.72
N LYS A 12 1.30 -6.17 -6.12
CA LYS A 12 1.35 -7.62 -6.35
C LYS A 12 1.11 -8.38 -5.06
N SER A 13 1.82 -8.04 -3.98
CA SER A 13 1.60 -8.64 -2.66
C SER A 13 0.15 -8.50 -2.22
N PHE A 14 -0.42 -7.30 -2.34
CA PHE A 14 -1.79 -7.03 -1.93
C PHE A 14 -2.80 -7.87 -2.71
N ARG A 15 -2.63 -8.02 -4.02
CA ARG A 15 -3.51 -8.87 -4.84
C ARG A 15 -3.44 -10.33 -4.42
N THR A 16 -2.24 -10.85 -4.20
CA THR A 16 -2.05 -12.23 -3.73
C THR A 16 -2.75 -12.46 -2.40
N ASP A 17 -2.63 -11.52 -1.45
CA ASP A 17 -3.32 -11.65 -0.16
C ASP A 17 -4.83 -11.45 -0.27
N LEU A 18 -5.32 -10.63 -1.22
CA LEU A 18 -6.75 -10.50 -1.50
C LEU A 18 -7.36 -11.74 -2.15
N ASP A 19 -6.61 -12.48 -2.96
CA ASP A 19 -7.07 -13.76 -3.53
C ASP A 19 -7.30 -14.80 -2.42
N SER A 20 -6.50 -14.75 -1.35
CA SER A 20 -6.64 -15.60 -0.16
C SER A 20 -7.14 -14.81 1.05
N PHE A 21 -8.14 -13.94 0.83
CA PHE A 21 -8.62 -13.04 1.89
C PHE A 21 -9.16 -13.81 3.10
N PRO A 22 -8.69 -13.51 4.32
CA PRO A 22 -9.06 -14.25 5.52
C PRO A 22 -10.51 -13.99 5.93
N SER A 23 -11.11 -14.92 6.65
CA SER A 23 -12.44 -14.78 7.26
C SER A 23 -12.40 -14.56 8.77
N ASP A 24 -11.28 -14.86 9.46
CA ASP A 24 -11.12 -14.57 10.88
C ASP A 24 -10.87 -13.06 11.08
N PRO A 25 -11.64 -12.37 11.94
CA PRO A 25 -11.49 -10.93 12.17
C PRO A 25 -10.08 -10.51 12.62
N ARG A 26 -9.34 -11.36 13.33
CA ARG A 26 -7.97 -11.06 13.78
C ARG A 26 -6.98 -11.14 12.63
N GLU A 27 -7.20 -12.07 11.71
CA GLU A 27 -6.41 -12.19 10.48
C GLU A 27 -6.71 -11.02 9.53
N ILE A 28 -7.96 -10.57 9.44
CA ILE A 28 -8.35 -9.36 8.70
C ILE A 28 -7.64 -8.12 9.29
N ASP A 29 -7.64 -7.96 10.62
CA ASP A 29 -6.93 -6.83 11.26
C ASP A 29 -5.41 -6.90 11.06
N SER A 30 -4.84 -8.12 11.13
CA SER A 30 -3.43 -8.35 10.85
C SER A 30 -3.08 -7.95 9.41
N LEU A 31 -3.90 -8.36 8.43
CA LEU A 31 -3.73 -7.98 7.04
C LEU A 31 -3.86 -6.47 6.85
N ARG A 32 -4.85 -5.83 7.48
CA ARG A 32 -4.99 -4.36 7.49
C ARG A 32 -3.74 -3.68 8.05
N SER A 33 -3.16 -4.20 9.12
CA SER A 33 -1.94 -3.67 9.75
C SER A 33 -0.72 -3.80 8.83
N VAL A 34 -0.56 -4.93 8.13
CA VAL A 34 0.53 -5.16 7.16
C VAL A 34 0.53 -4.10 6.05
N TYR A 35 -0.64 -3.75 5.51
CA TYR A 35 -0.73 -2.80 4.39
C TYR A 35 -0.88 -1.33 4.83
N PHE A 36 -1.82 -1.06 5.73
CA PHE A 36 -2.25 0.29 6.10
C PHE A 36 -1.74 0.75 7.47
N GLY A 37 -1.06 -0.12 8.22
CA GLY A 37 -0.49 0.21 9.52
C GLY A 37 0.59 1.29 9.41
N ARG A 38 0.94 1.90 10.56
CA ARG A 38 1.97 2.95 10.65
C ARG A 38 3.36 2.51 10.17
N LYS A 39 3.63 1.20 10.26
CA LYS A 39 4.84 0.53 9.74
C LYS A 39 4.51 -0.42 8.58
N GLY A 40 3.33 -0.27 7.98
CA GLY A 40 2.88 -1.12 6.90
C GLY A 40 3.55 -0.77 5.57
N LEU A 41 3.29 -1.58 4.56
CA LEU A 41 3.91 -1.46 3.24
C LEU A 41 3.64 -0.10 2.58
N ILE A 42 2.43 0.45 2.73
CA ILE A 42 2.09 1.77 2.19
C ILE A 42 2.84 2.88 2.93
N ALA A 43 3.03 2.76 4.25
CA ALA A 43 3.84 3.71 5.02
C ALA A 43 5.31 3.70 4.54
N GLY A 44 5.83 2.51 4.21
CA GLY A 44 7.16 2.34 3.60
C GLY A 44 7.33 3.14 2.30
N LEU A 45 6.30 3.17 1.44
CA LEU A 45 6.34 3.95 0.19
C LEU A 45 6.51 5.46 0.46
N TYR A 46 5.86 6.00 1.50
CA TYR A 46 6.01 7.41 1.87
C TYR A 46 7.42 7.71 2.41
N ILE A 47 8.04 6.76 3.12
CA ILE A 47 9.42 6.93 3.60
C ILE A 47 10.38 7.04 2.41
N SER A 48 10.18 6.24 1.36
CA SER A 48 10.98 6.29 0.13
C SER A 48 10.87 7.62 -0.64
N LEU A 49 9.87 8.47 -0.34
CA LEU A 49 9.82 9.83 -0.89
C LEU A 49 10.95 10.73 -0.36
N ALA A 50 11.53 10.41 0.79
CA ALA A 50 12.63 11.19 1.38
C ALA A 50 13.85 11.26 0.44
N ASP A 51 14.09 10.17 -0.31
CA ASP A 51 15.19 10.01 -1.26
C ASP A 51 14.96 10.67 -2.63
N LEU A 52 13.73 11.12 -2.93
CA LEU A 52 13.42 11.80 -4.19
C LEU A 52 13.81 13.28 -4.14
N PRO A 53 14.14 13.91 -5.28
CA PRO A 53 14.34 15.34 -5.34
C PRO A 53 13.00 16.08 -5.16
N ASN A 54 13.05 17.31 -4.62
CA ASN A 54 11.85 18.03 -4.17
C ASN A 54 10.82 18.30 -5.26
N ASN A 55 11.23 18.37 -6.52
CA ASN A 55 10.35 18.54 -7.68
C ASN A 55 9.56 17.27 -8.03
N GLU A 56 10.06 16.07 -7.68
CA GLU A 56 9.40 14.79 -7.97
C GLU A 56 8.51 14.29 -6.82
N LYS A 57 8.79 14.73 -5.58
CA LYS A 57 8.01 14.36 -4.39
C LYS A 57 6.49 14.59 -4.52
N PRO A 58 5.99 15.70 -5.10
CA PRO A 58 4.54 15.92 -5.22
C PRO A 58 3.85 14.88 -6.10
N GLU A 59 4.44 14.55 -7.26
CA GLU A 59 3.89 13.58 -8.21
C GLU A 59 3.94 12.16 -7.64
N ALA A 60 5.09 11.79 -7.06
CA ALA A 60 5.26 10.50 -6.40
C ALA A 60 4.30 10.35 -5.20
N GLY A 61 4.14 11.39 -4.39
CA GLY A 61 3.20 11.43 -3.27
C GLY A 61 1.74 11.29 -3.73
N GLN A 62 1.33 11.95 -4.81
CA GLN A 62 0.00 11.74 -5.40
C GLN A 62 -0.20 10.30 -5.88
N SER A 63 0.82 9.71 -6.50
CA SER A 63 0.76 8.34 -6.98
C SER A 63 0.54 7.35 -5.84
N ILE A 64 1.26 7.50 -4.71
CA ILE A 64 1.05 6.69 -3.50
C ILE A 64 -0.34 6.94 -2.90
N ASN A 65 -0.81 8.19 -2.85
CA ASN A 65 -2.15 8.51 -2.34
C ASN A 65 -3.26 7.85 -3.15
N ASN A 66 -3.18 7.92 -4.48
CA ASN A 66 -4.15 7.30 -5.39
C ASN A 66 -4.12 5.77 -5.26
N PHE A 67 -2.91 5.21 -5.17
CA PHE A 67 -2.71 3.79 -4.93
C PHE A 67 -3.33 3.33 -3.59
N LYS A 68 -3.05 4.04 -2.50
CA LYS A 68 -3.61 3.75 -1.17
C LYS A 68 -5.14 3.76 -1.21
N LYS A 69 -5.76 4.77 -1.83
CA LYS A 69 -7.22 4.86 -1.96
C LYS A 69 -7.79 3.64 -2.68
N LYS A 70 -7.17 3.24 -3.80
CA LYS A 70 -7.59 2.06 -4.55
C LYS A 70 -7.51 0.78 -3.72
N LEU A 71 -6.39 0.57 -3.02
CA LEU A 71 -6.22 -0.58 -2.13
C LEU A 71 -7.25 -0.58 -1.01
N GLN A 72 -7.55 0.58 -0.44
CA GLN A 72 -8.54 0.68 0.62
C GLN A 72 -9.94 0.33 0.12
N THR A 73 -10.34 0.82 -1.06
CA THR A 73 -11.61 0.42 -1.69
C THR A 73 -11.67 -1.08 -1.96
N ASP A 74 -10.60 -1.68 -2.50
CA ASP A 74 -10.55 -3.10 -2.81
C ASP A 74 -10.59 -3.95 -1.51
N PHE A 75 -9.94 -3.50 -0.43
CA PHE A 75 -9.96 -4.15 0.88
C PHE A 75 -11.34 -4.07 1.55
N ASP A 76 -11.95 -2.88 1.57
CA ASP A 76 -13.24 -2.64 2.22
C ASP A 76 -14.39 -3.35 1.47
N ALA A 77 -14.22 -3.67 0.19
CA ALA A 77 -15.16 -4.51 -0.56
C ALA A 77 -15.10 -6.01 -0.19
N LYS A 78 -14.03 -6.43 0.50
CA LYS A 78 -13.78 -7.83 0.91
C LYS A 78 -13.96 -8.05 2.42
N ALA A 79 -13.66 -7.04 3.22
CA ALA A 79 -13.76 -7.05 4.69
C ALA A 79 -15.20 -6.94 5.19
#